data_AF-A0A8J4H179-F1
#
_entry.id   AF-A0A8J4H179-F1
#
_cell.length_a   1.000
_cell.length_b   1.000
_cell.length_c   1.000
_cell.angle_alpha   90.00
_cell.angle_beta   90.00
_cell.angle_gamma   90.00
#
_symmetry.space_group_name_H-M   'P 1'
#
loop_
_entity.id
_entity.type
_entity.pdbx_description
1 polymer ?
#
loop_
_entity_poly.entity_id
_entity_poly.type
_entity_poly.pdbx_seq_one_letter_code
_entity_poly.pdbx_strand_id
1 'polypeptide(L)' 'MDKRKVIHAYRRGFISIQECAQILGIDSQQILGIMSETGWDDATRVAQQHSAKGSFSAG' A
#
# COMPACT_ATOMS: atom_id res chain seq x y z
N MET A 1 -8.01 -3.95 8.86
CA MET A 1 -6.76 -3.37 8.34
C MET A 1 -7.06 -2.74 6.98
N ASP A 2 -6.65 -1.50 6.71
CA ASP A 2 -6.87 -0.91 5.39
C ASP A 2 -6.11 -1.65 4.30
N LYS A 3 -6.79 -1.99 3.20
CA LYS A 3 -6.18 -2.56 1.99
C LYS A 3 -4.92 -1.80 1.55
N ARG A 4 -4.92 -0.47 1.70
CA ARG A 4 -3.77 0.40 1.39
C ARG A 4 -2.53 0.13 2.26
N LYS A 5 -2.71 -0.12 3.56
CA LYS A 5 -1.60 -0.42 4.48
C LYS A 5 -1.01 -1.80 4.22
N VAL A 6 -1.86 -2.76 3.91
CA VAL A 6 -1.47 -4.13 3.54
C VAL A 6 -0.58 -4.12 2.29
N ILE A 7 -0.99 -3.39 1.24
CA ILE A 7 -0.19 -3.26 0.01
C ILE A 7 1.15 -2.59 0.27
N HIS A 8 1.17 -1.53 1.08
CA HIS A 8 2.43 -0.88 1.45
C HIS A 8 3.36 -1.80 2.21
N ALA A 9 2.83 -2.63 3.12
CA ALA A 9 3.59 -3.61 3.85
C ALA A 9 4.14 -4.70 2.92
N TYR A 10 3.33 -5.19 1.97
CA TYR A 10 3.76 -6.16 0.97
C TYR A 10 4.87 -5.61 0.05
N ARG A 11 4.70 -4.39 -0.48
CA ARG A 11 5.71 -3.73 -1.31
C ARG A 11 7.02 -3.45 -0.56
N ARG A 12 6.94 -3.20 0.75
CA ARG A 12 8.12 -3.03 1.60
C ARG A 12 8.71 -4.36 2.09
N GLY A 13 8.11 -5.50 1.76
CA GLY A 13 8.57 -6.83 2.18
C GLY A 13 8.29 -7.17 3.64
N PHE A 14 7.41 -6.43 4.32
CA PHE A 14 7.01 -6.73 5.70
C PHE A 14 6.06 -7.93 5.81
N ILE A 15 5.27 -8.18 4.75
CA ILE A 15 4.30 -9.28 4.71
C ILE A 15 4.35 -9.97 3.35
N SER A 16 3.95 -11.23 3.30
CA SER A 16 3.88 -12.01 2.07
C SER A 16 2.54 -11.85 1.35
N ILE A 17 2.45 -12.35 0.12
CA ILE A 17 1.19 -12.40 -0.64
C ILE A 17 0.11 -13.23 0.08
N GLN A 18 0.51 -14.24 0.88
CA GLN A 18 -0.40 -15.07 1.66
C GLN A 18 -0.95 -14.32 2.87
N GLU A 19 -0.11 -13.54 3.55
CA GLU A 19 -0.55 -12.65 4.63
C GLU A 19 -1.51 -11.59 4.08
N CYS A 20 -1.23 -11.03 2.89
CA CYS A 20 -2.18 -10.16 2.19
C CYS A 20 -3.52 -10.83 1.94
N ALA A 21 -3.51 -12.09 1.48
CA ALA A 21 -4.71 -12.89 1.22
C ALA A 21 -5.56 -13.05 2.48
N GLN A 22 -4.91 -13.38 3.61
CA GLN A 22 -5.58 -13.53 4.89
C GLN A 22 -6.15 -12.21 5.43
N ILE A 23 -5.41 -11.11 5.30
CA ILE A 23 -5.85 -9.81 5.80
C ILE A 23 -6.99 -9.23 4.94
N LEU A 24 -6.92 -9.42 3.62
CA LEU A 24 -7.93 -8.93 2.66
C LEU A 24 -9.12 -9.89 2.52
N GLY A 25 -8.99 -11.13 3.00
CA GLY A 25 -10.03 -12.16 2.88
C GLY A 25 -10.26 -12.63 1.43
N ILE A 26 -9.23 -12.59 0.59
CA ILE A 26 -9.31 -12.98 -0.83
C ILE A 26 -8.14 -13.89 -1.20
N ASP A 27 -8.29 -14.68 -2.27
CA ASP A 27 -7.25 -15.60 -2.68
C ASP A 27 -5.98 -14.90 -3.21
N SER A 28 -4.82 -15.52 -2.96
CA SER A 28 -3.52 -15.05 -3.44
C SER A 28 -3.46 -14.86 -4.97
N GLN A 29 -4.13 -15.72 -5.75
CA GLN A 29 -4.22 -15.60 -7.20
C GLN A 29 -5.06 -14.39 -7.61
N GLN A 30 -6.13 -14.10 -6.86
CA GLN A 30 -6.91 -12.89 -7.10
C GLN A 30 -6.12 -11.64 -6.77
N ILE A 31 -5.30 -11.64 -5.71
CA ILE A 31 -4.41 -10.52 -5.43
C ILE A 31 -3.45 -10.29 -6.59
N LEU A 32 -2.86 -11.36 -7.14
CA LEU A 32 -1.93 -11.28 -8.27
C LEU A 32 -2.62 -10.73 -9.54
N GLY A 33 -3.85 -11.17 -9.82
CA GLY A 33 -4.67 -10.67 -10.93
C GLY A 33 -4.99 -9.19 -10.79
N ILE A 34 -5.49 -8.79 -9.61
CA ILE A 34 -5.79 -7.37 -9.35
C ILE A 34 -4.48 -6.56 -9.41
N MET A 35 -3.34 -7.10 -8.95
CA MET A 35 -2.02 -6.47 -9.05
C MET A 35 -1.55 -6.25 -10.48
N SER A 36 -1.89 -7.17 -11.38
CA SER A 36 -1.53 -7.12 -12.80
C SER A 36 -2.48 -6.26 -13.63
N GLU A 37 -3.79 -6.27 -13.34
CA GLU A 37 -4.82 -5.61 -14.14
C GLU A 37 -5.03 -4.15 -13.74
N THR A 38 -5.02 -3.88 -12.43
CA THR A 38 -5.04 -2.52 -11.92
C THR A 38 -3.64 -2.25 -11.41
N GLY A 39 -2.84 -1.42 -12.08
CA GLY A 39 -1.59 -0.98 -11.46
C GLY A 39 -1.95 -0.32 -10.11
N TRP A 40 -1.71 -1.01 -8.99
CA TRP A 40 -1.95 -0.50 -7.62
C TRP A 40 -0.98 0.64 -7.24
N ASP A 41 -0.49 1.35 -8.26
CA ASP A 41 0.50 2.40 -8.22
C ASP A 41 -0.07 3.69 -7.62
N ASP A 42 -1.39 3.88 -7.66
CA ASP A 42 -2.05 5.07 -7.11
C ASP A 42 -2.01 5.13 -5.57
N ALA A 43 -1.83 4.00 -4.89
CA ALA A 43 -1.68 3.97 -3.43
C ALA A 43 -0.40 4.66 -2.93
N THR A 44 0.58 4.86 -3.81
CA THR A 44 1.87 5.48 -3.45
C THR A 44 1.77 7.01 -3.32
N ARG A 45 0.80 7.65 -3.98
CA ARG A 45 0.68 9.12 -3.97
C ARG A 45 0.19 9.68 -2.64
N VAL A 46 -0.56 8.89 -1.87
CA VAL A 46 -1.07 9.28 -0.54
C VAL A 46 -0.05 9.10 0.57
N ALA A 47 0.94 8.20 0.45
CA ALA A 47 1.98 8.04 1.47
C ALA A 47 3.02 9.18 1.46
N GLN A 48 3.19 9.87 0.33
CA GLN A 48 4.15 10.98 0.21
C GLN A 48 3.55 12.35 0.56
N GLN A 49 2.22 12.47 0.74
CA GLN A 49 1.56 13.74 1.07
C GLN A 49 1.48 14.05 2.58
N HIS A 50 1.85 13.14 3.48
CA HIS A 50 1.82 13.40 4.93
C HIS A 50 3.17 13.82 5.55
N SER A 51 4.26 13.96 4.78
CA SER A 51 5.57 14.34 5.34
C SER A 51 6.30 15.49 4.65
N ALA A 52 5.70 16.20 3.69
CA ALA A 52 6.36 17.34 3.06
C ALA A 52 5.97 18.68 3.74
N LYS A 53 6.83 19.06 4.70
CA LYS A 53 7.10 20.42 5.20
C LYS A 53 6.03 21.12 6.05
N GLY A 54 6.19 20.98 7.36
CA GLY A 54 6.18 22.15 8.23
C GLY A 54 7.28 23.13 7.77
N SER A 55 6.87 24.28 7.25
CA SER A 55 7.75 25.43 7.07
C SER A 55 7.51 26.38 8.23
N PHE A 56 8.26 26.18 9.32
CA PHE A 56 8.60 27.29 10.20
C PHE A 56 9.52 28.23 9.40
N SER A 57 9.14 29.49 9.25
CA SER A 57 10.11 30.58 9.18
C SER A 57 9.48 31.83 9.77
N ALA A 58 9.93 32.16 10.97
CA ALA A 58 9.87 33.51 11.52
C ALA A 58 10.82 34.41 10.70
N GLY A 59 10.44 35.67 10.54
CA GLY A 59 11.18 36.70 9.83
C GLY A 59 10.29 37.90 9.54
#